data_AF-A0A2N7Q686-F1
#
_entry.id   AF-A0A2N7Q686-F1
#
_cell.length_a   1.000
_cell.length_b   1.000
_cell.length_c   1.000
_cell.angle_alpha   90.00
_cell.angle_beta   90.00
_cell.angle_gamma   90.00
#
_symmetry.space_group_name_H-M   'P 1'
#
loop_
_entity.id
_entity.type
_entity.pdbx_description
1 polymer ?
#
loop_
_entity_poly.entity_id
_entity_poly.type
_entity_poly.pdbx_seq_one_letter_code
_entity_poly.pdbx_strand_id
1 'polypeptide(L)'
;MERMAEKESYLSPVSKKLVEMIEKDAKNLASAYLQEVKKHPNLPTYHSLPEKEVYERAYQVYSQLERWISYELESEKMREHWIELGRQRRLEGFSLPEIFLSLCLERKQLWNKIQAEGLLDNALDLYQALELYNRIVTFFDRALYYAIIGYYS
;
A
#
# COMPACT_ATOMS: atom_id res chain seq x y z
N MET A 1 -26.97 1.20 -16.95
CA MET A 1 -25.60 0.96 -17.46
C MET A 1 -24.95 2.31 -17.67
N GLU A 2 -24.42 2.90 -16.59
CA GLU A 2 -23.64 4.13 -16.70
C GLU A 2 -22.32 3.81 -17.40
N ARG A 3 -22.03 4.55 -18.46
CA ARG A 3 -20.72 4.56 -19.10
C ARG A 3 -19.70 4.87 -18.00
N MET A 4 -18.83 3.90 -17.73
CA MET A 4 -17.59 4.15 -17.01
C MET A 4 -16.85 5.20 -17.83
N ALA A 5 -16.99 6.48 -17.44
CA ALA A 5 -16.09 7.51 -17.88
C ALA A 5 -14.70 6.97 -17.60
N GLU A 6 -13.85 6.90 -18.63
CA GLU A 6 -12.42 6.70 -18.45
C GLU A 6 -11.99 7.75 -17.42
N LYS A 7 -11.82 7.34 -16.16
CA LYS A 7 -11.23 8.20 -15.15
C LYS A 7 -9.81 8.43 -15.66
N GLU A 8 -9.52 9.62 -16.14
CA GLU A 8 -8.14 9.98 -16.46
C GLU A 8 -7.31 9.81 -15.18
N SER A 9 -6.17 9.12 -15.30
CA SER A 9 -5.23 9.01 -14.19
C SER A 9 -4.81 10.42 -13.80
N TYR A 10 -5.10 10.83 -12.57
CA TYR A 10 -4.73 12.16 -12.06
C TYR A 10 -3.23 12.27 -11.75
N LEU A 11 -2.41 11.30 -12.16
CA LEU A 11 -0.98 11.26 -11.93
C LEU A 11 -0.27 12.06 -13.01
N SER A 12 0.71 12.88 -12.60
CA SER A 12 1.67 13.48 -13.53
C SER A 12 2.42 12.39 -14.32
N PRO A 13 2.96 12.68 -15.53
CA PRO A 13 3.68 11.67 -16.33
C PRO A 13 4.81 10.98 -15.58
N VAL A 14 5.53 11.73 -14.72
CA VAL A 14 6.57 11.14 -13.86
C VAL A 14 5.96 10.26 -12.78
N SER A 15 4.94 10.74 -12.05
CA SER A 15 4.22 9.91 -11.08
C SER A 15 3.72 8.60 -11.69
N LYS A 16 3.20 8.64 -12.92
CA LYS A 16 2.76 7.45 -13.65
C LYS A 16 3.93 6.50 -13.95
N LYS A 17 5.04 7.01 -14.49
CA LYS A 17 6.25 6.21 -14.73
C LYS A 17 6.74 5.53 -13.46
N LEU A 18 6.69 6.22 -12.32
CA LEU A 18 7.11 5.69 -11.03
C LEU A 18 6.20 4.59 -10.51
N VAL A 19 4.89 4.78 -10.64
CA VAL A 19 3.93 3.74 -10.33
C VAL A 19 4.15 2.50 -11.19
N GLU A 20 4.34 2.67 -12.50
CA GLU A 20 4.64 1.55 -13.40
C GLU A 20 5.94 0.82 -13.01
N MET A 21 6.96 1.55 -12.55
CA MET A 21 8.20 0.94 -12.06
C MET A 21 7.99 0.16 -10.77
N ILE A 22 7.21 0.70 -9.83
CA ILE A 22 6.85 0.02 -8.58
C ILE A 22 6.02 -1.24 -8.85
N GLU A 23 5.02 -1.15 -9.71
CA GLU A 23 4.17 -2.29 -10.08
C GLU A 23 4.97 -3.40 -10.79
N LYS A 24 5.92 -3.04 -11.65
CA LYS A 24 6.87 -4.00 -12.26
C LYS A 24 7.75 -4.68 -11.23
N ASP A 25 8.11 -3.99 -10.14
CA ASP A 25 8.94 -4.51 -9.05
C ASP A 25 8.12 -5.09 -7.88
N ALA A 26 6.80 -5.19 -8.01
CA ALA A 26 5.88 -5.59 -6.94
C ALA A 26 6.25 -6.93 -6.29
N LYS A 27 6.80 -7.87 -7.07
CA LYS A 27 7.27 -9.17 -6.55
C LYS A 27 8.45 -9.03 -5.58
N ASN A 28 9.42 -8.18 -5.92
CA ASN A 28 10.58 -7.95 -5.07
C ASN A 28 10.20 -7.16 -3.82
N LEU A 29 9.32 -6.16 -3.98
CA LEU A 29 8.75 -5.41 -2.86
C LEU A 29 7.99 -6.31 -1.88
N ALA A 30 7.11 -7.19 -2.38
CA ALA A 30 6.39 -8.14 -1.55
C ALA A 30 7.33 -9.14 -0.85
N SER A 31 8.40 -9.55 -1.52
CA SER A 31 9.43 -10.41 -0.92
C SER A 31 10.20 -9.68 0.19
N ALA A 32 10.58 -8.42 -0.02
CA ALA A 32 11.26 -7.59 0.97
C ALA A 32 10.39 -7.33 2.19
N TYR A 33 9.12 -6.98 1.97
CA TYR A 33 8.11 -6.84 3.02
C TYR A 33 7.95 -8.14 3.82
N LEU A 34 7.79 -9.28 3.15
CA LEU A 34 7.67 -10.59 3.82
C LEU A 34 8.86 -10.84 4.75
N GLN A 35 10.09 -10.63 4.26
CA GLN A 35 11.29 -10.83 5.04
C GLN A 35 11.38 -9.92 6.26
N GLU A 36 10.92 -8.67 6.14
CA GLU A 36 10.90 -7.71 7.24
C GLU A 36 9.85 -8.11 8.29
N VAL A 37 8.63 -8.42 7.85
CA VAL A 37 7.53 -8.78 8.75
C VAL A 37 7.80 -10.09 9.49
N LYS A 38 8.39 -11.10 8.84
CA LYS A 38 8.72 -12.40 9.46
C LYS A 38 9.81 -12.33 10.53
N LYS A 39 10.54 -11.22 10.60
CA LYS A 39 11.62 -11.00 11.57
C LYS A 39 11.26 -9.93 12.60
N HIS A 40 10.10 -9.29 12.46
CA HIS A 40 9.76 -8.14 13.28
C HIS A 40 9.18 -8.60 14.63
N PRO A 41 9.81 -8.27 15.77
CA PRO A 41 9.42 -8.82 17.08
C PRO A 41 7.97 -8.49 17.48
N ASN A 42 7.44 -7.37 16.99
CA ASN A 42 6.07 -6.91 17.26
C ASN A 42 5.02 -7.42 16.27
N LEU A 43 5.33 -8.41 15.42
CA LEU A 43 4.38 -9.00 14.44
C LEU A 43 4.20 -10.53 14.61
N PRO A 44 3.92 -11.02 15.85
CA PRO A 44 3.85 -12.46 16.13
C PRO A 44 2.79 -13.21 15.31
N THR A 45 1.63 -12.60 15.03
CA THR A 45 0.55 -13.22 14.25
C THR A 45 0.98 -13.38 12.79
N TYR A 46 1.70 -12.40 12.24
CA TYR A 46 2.29 -12.52 10.92
C TYR A 46 3.36 -13.61 10.85
N HIS A 47 4.12 -13.86 11.93
CA HIS A 47 5.08 -14.97 11.97
C HIS A 47 4.37 -16.33 11.80
N SER A 48 3.21 -16.51 12.42
CA SER A 48 2.44 -17.77 12.34
C SER A 48 1.76 -18.02 10.99
N LEU A 49 1.52 -16.99 10.18
CA LEU A 49 0.88 -17.18 8.87
C LEU A 49 1.78 -17.92 7.87
N PRO A 50 1.22 -18.63 6.88
CA PRO A 50 1.99 -19.09 5.72
C PRO A 50 2.69 -17.93 5.01
N GLU A 51 3.98 -18.08 4.67
CA GLU A 51 4.75 -17.03 3.96
C GLU A 51 4.09 -16.61 2.65
N LYS A 52 3.53 -17.57 1.91
CA LYS A 52 2.80 -17.34 0.67
C LYS A 52 1.63 -16.38 0.88
N GLU A 53 0.90 -16.52 1.98
CA GLU A 53 -0.25 -15.68 2.26
C GLU A 53 0.17 -14.25 2.61
N VAL A 54 1.21 -14.08 3.42
CA VAL A 54 1.77 -12.75 3.74
C VAL A 54 2.31 -12.07 2.47
N TYR A 55 3.00 -12.81 1.61
CA TYR A 55 3.48 -12.33 0.32
C TYR A 55 2.34 -11.90 -0.60
N GLU A 56 1.31 -12.72 -0.78
CA GLU A 56 0.19 -12.45 -1.68
C GLU A 56 -0.57 -11.19 -1.27
N ARG A 57 -0.76 -10.99 0.04
CA ARG A 57 -1.41 -9.79 0.59
C ARG A 57 -0.65 -8.51 0.20
N ALA A 58 0.68 -8.47 0.40
CA ALA A 58 1.50 -7.31 0.03
C ALA A 58 1.62 -7.14 -1.49
N TYR A 59 1.78 -8.25 -2.22
CA TYR A 59 1.84 -8.23 -3.68
C TYR A 59 0.57 -7.60 -4.29
N GLN A 60 -0.61 -7.90 -3.77
CA GLN A 60 -1.86 -7.32 -4.24
C GLN A 60 -1.90 -5.80 -4.10
N VAL A 61 -1.37 -5.25 -3.01
CA VAL A 61 -1.28 -3.79 -2.80
C VAL A 61 -0.30 -3.17 -3.79
N TYR A 62 0.91 -3.72 -3.90
CA TYR A 62 1.95 -3.16 -4.77
C TYR A 62 1.64 -3.26 -6.26
N SER A 63 1.03 -4.38 -6.70
CA SER A 63 0.67 -4.61 -8.10
C SER A 63 -0.53 -3.80 -8.59
N GLN A 64 -1.26 -3.14 -7.68
CA GLN A 64 -2.43 -2.32 -7.97
C GLN A 64 -2.25 -0.89 -7.47
N LEU A 65 -1.00 -0.44 -7.32
CA LEU A 65 -0.71 0.84 -6.69
C LEU A 65 -1.37 2.00 -7.44
N GLU A 66 -1.37 2.02 -8.78
CA GLU A 66 -2.02 3.09 -9.57
C GLU A 66 -3.49 3.22 -9.19
N ARG A 67 -4.17 2.08 -9.08
CA ARG A 67 -5.59 2.02 -8.74
C ARG A 67 -5.85 2.68 -7.39
N TRP A 68 -5.04 2.33 -6.39
CA TRP A 68 -5.19 2.82 -5.03
C TRP A 68 -4.94 4.31 -4.88
N ILE A 69 -3.91 4.83 -5.53
CA ILE A 69 -3.47 6.21 -5.34
C ILE A 69 -4.05 7.19 -6.36
N SER A 70 -4.73 6.70 -7.41
CA SER A 70 -5.35 7.51 -8.45
C SER A 70 -6.87 7.42 -8.41
N TYR A 71 -7.44 6.23 -8.60
CA TYR A 71 -8.89 6.09 -8.86
C TYR A 71 -9.73 5.86 -7.61
N GLU A 72 -9.16 5.14 -6.64
CA GLU A 72 -9.86 4.69 -5.44
C GLU A 72 -9.50 5.52 -4.20
N LEU A 73 -8.56 6.47 -4.30
CA LEU A 73 -8.02 7.21 -3.17
C LEU A 73 -9.10 7.88 -2.28
N GLU A 74 -10.26 8.20 -2.86
CA GLU A 74 -11.43 8.81 -2.21
C GLU A 74 -12.74 8.05 -2.46
N SER A 75 -12.66 6.81 -2.96
CA SER A 75 -13.85 6.07 -3.35
C SER A 75 -14.49 5.32 -2.19
N GLU A 76 -15.78 5.01 -2.35
CA GLU A 76 -16.48 4.11 -1.42
C GLU A 76 -15.87 2.70 -1.42
N LYS A 77 -15.36 2.25 -2.57
CA LYS A 77 -14.69 0.94 -2.68
C LYS A 77 -13.43 0.85 -1.80
N MET A 78 -12.66 1.94 -1.69
CA MET A 78 -11.52 2.01 -0.78
C MET A 78 -11.99 1.88 0.67
N ARG A 79 -13.05 2.60 1.06
CA ARG A 79 -13.64 2.47 2.39
C ARG A 79 -14.06 1.02 2.68
N GLU A 80 -14.91 0.46 1.83
CA GLU A 80 -15.45 -0.89 2.01
C GLU A 80 -14.35 -1.95 2.10
N HIS A 81 -13.36 -1.88 1.20
CA HIS A 81 -12.24 -2.83 1.15
C HIS A 81 -11.43 -2.83 2.46
N TRP A 82 -11.06 -1.66 2.97
CA TRP A 82 -10.23 -1.58 4.17
C TRP A 82 -11.02 -1.81 5.46
N ILE A 83 -12.31 -1.46 5.50
CA ILE A 83 -13.21 -1.90 6.59
C ILE A 83 -13.30 -3.43 6.63
N GLU A 84 -13.53 -4.08 5.48
CA GLU A 84 -13.56 -5.54 5.41
C GLU A 84 -12.24 -6.14 5.89
N LEU A 85 -11.11 -5.61 5.43
CA LEU A 85 -9.78 -6.08 5.85
C LEU A 85 -9.61 -5.99 7.37
N GLY A 86 -9.97 -4.86 7.99
CA GLY A 86 -9.89 -4.70 9.45
C GLY A 86 -10.70 -5.75 10.21
N ARG A 87 -11.92 -6.02 9.74
CA ARG A 87 -12.81 -7.01 10.33
C ARG A 87 -12.25 -8.43 10.19
N GLN A 88 -11.79 -8.79 8.99
CA GLN A 88 -11.20 -10.11 8.73
C GLN A 88 -9.94 -10.33 9.57
N ARG A 89 -9.06 -9.33 9.69
CA ARG A 89 -7.86 -9.44 10.52
C ARG A 89 -8.19 -9.66 12.00
N ARG A 90 -9.24 -9.01 12.51
CA ARG A 90 -9.72 -9.30 13.87
C ARG A 90 -10.21 -10.74 14.01
N LEU A 91 -10.97 -11.26 13.05
CA LEU A 91 -11.47 -12.64 13.05
C LEU A 91 -10.32 -13.67 12.94
N GLU A 92 -9.26 -13.32 12.21
CA GLU A 92 -8.02 -14.10 12.10
C GLU A 92 -7.15 -14.04 13.38
N GLY A 93 -7.50 -13.20 14.36
CA GLY A 93 -6.80 -13.10 15.65
C GLY A 93 -5.66 -12.08 15.68
N PHE A 94 -5.51 -11.23 14.66
CA PHE A 94 -4.53 -10.15 14.69
C PHE A 94 -4.88 -9.12 15.77
N SER A 95 -3.85 -8.58 16.41
CA SER A 95 -4.03 -7.37 17.20
C SER A 95 -4.01 -6.12 16.30
N LEU A 96 -4.76 -5.08 16.70
CA LEU A 96 -4.76 -3.82 15.95
C LEU A 96 -3.34 -3.19 15.78
N PRO A 97 -2.45 -3.21 16.80
CA PRO A 97 -1.08 -2.72 16.65
C PRO A 97 -0.29 -3.46 15.56
N GLU A 98 -0.50 -4.76 15.38
CA GLU A 98 0.15 -5.53 14.32
C GLU A 98 -0.30 -5.10 12.94
N ILE A 99 -1.61 -4.87 12.75
CA ILE A 99 -2.17 -4.37 11.49
C ILE A 99 -1.59 -2.99 11.16
N PHE A 100 -1.59 -2.08 12.15
CA PHE A 100 -1.02 -0.74 12.03
C PHE A 100 0.46 -0.80 11.59
N LEU A 101 1.25 -1.59 12.30
CA LEU A 101 2.68 -1.68 12.06
C LEU A 101 2.98 -2.33 10.71
N SER A 102 2.26 -3.38 10.34
CA SER A 102 2.33 -4.00 9.01
C SER A 102 2.16 -2.96 7.90
N LEU A 103 1.12 -2.14 7.95
CA LEU A 103 0.87 -1.10 6.94
C LEU A 103 1.98 -0.05 6.91
N CYS A 104 2.57 0.29 8.07
CA CYS A 104 3.72 1.20 8.13
C CYS A 104 4.96 0.61 7.43
N LEU A 105 5.23 -0.69 7.62
CA LEU A 105 6.35 -1.38 6.95
C LEU A 105 6.11 -1.48 5.45
N GLU A 106 4.88 -1.74 5.04
CA GLU A 106 4.51 -1.79 3.62
C GLU A 106 4.75 -0.45 2.91
N ARG A 107 4.35 0.66 3.55
CA ARG A 107 4.64 2.04 3.10
C ARG A 107 6.15 2.33 3.06
N LYS A 108 6.89 1.86 4.06
CA LYS A 108 8.36 2.04 4.14
C LYS A 108 9.06 1.39 2.94
N GLN A 109 8.64 0.19 2.52
CA GLN A 109 9.23 -0.47 1.35
C GLN A 109 9.03 0.34 0.06
N LEU A 110 7.85 0.93 -0.12
CA LEU A 110 7.59 1.84 -1.26
C LEU A 110 8.50 3.05 -1.24
N TRP A 111 8.66 3.67 -0.06
CA TRP A 111 9.54 4.81 0.08
C TRP A 111 11.00 4.47 -0.23
N ASN A 112 11.50 3.34 0.28
CA ASN A 112 12.85 2.85 -0.03
C ASN A 112 13.05 2.64 -1.53
N LYS A 113 12.04 2.09 -2.22
CA LYS A 113 12.09 1.91 -3.68
C LYS A 113 12.14 3.24 -4.41
N ILE A 114 11.31 4.21 -4.03
CA ILE A 114 11.33 5.57 -4.63
C ILE A 114 12.71 6.21 -4.45
N GLN A 115 13.33 6.07 -3.27
CA GLN A 115 14.68 6.59 -3.03
C GLN A 115 15.76 5.90 -3.88
N ALA A 116 15.67 4.58 -4.04
CA ALA A 116 16.67 3.79 -4.77
C ALA A 116 16.73 4.10 -6.28
N GLU A 117 15.64 4.61 -6.86
CA GLU A 117 15.54 4.90 -8.30
C GLU A 117 16.16 6.24 -8.72
N GLY A 118 16.89 6.93 -7.84
CA GLY A 118 17.66 8.14 -8.19
C GLY A 118 16.81 9.38 -8.52
N LEU A 119 15.54 9.39 -8.11
CA LEU A 119 14.61 10.47 -8.49
C LEU A 119 14.81 11.77 -7.71
N LEU A 120 15.87 11.82 -6.91
CA LEU A 120 16.30 13.00 -6.17
C LEU A 120 17.43 13.73 -6.91
N ASP A 121 17.76 13.32 -8.14
CA ASP A 121 18.90 13.83 -8.92
C ASP A 121 18.68 15.26 -9.45
N ASN A 122 17.44 15.73 -9.59
CA ASN A 122 17.14 17.13 -9.90
C ASN A 122 15.84 17.63 -9.21
N ALA A 123 15.69 18.95 -9.15
CA ALA A 123 14.60 19.59 -8.41
C ALA A 123 13.20 19.23 -8.94
N LEU A 124 13.04 19.05 -10.26
CA LEU A 124 11.75 18.72 -10.87
C LEU A 124 11.35 17.27 -10.56
N ASP A 125 12.29 16.34 -10.60
CA ASP A 125 12.06 14.95 -10.22
C ASP A 125 11.76 14.83 -8.71
N LEU A 126 12.45 15.63 -7.87
CA LEU A 126 12.15 15.73 -6.45
C LEU A 126 10.71 16.20 -6.17
N TYR A 127 10.26 17.28 -6.81
CA TYR A 127 8.88 17.77 -6.62
C TYR A 127 7.83 16.72 -7.00
N GLN A 128 8.05 15.99 -8.09
CA GLN A 128 7.11 14.96 -8.54
C GLN A 128 7.17 13.70 -7.67
N ALA A 129 8.35 13.31 -7.19
CA ALA A 129 8.48 12.24 -6.20
C ALA A 129 7.76 12.59 -4.89
N LEU A 130 7.80 13.85 -4.46
CA LEU A 130 7.05 14.34 -3.29
C LEU A 130 5.53 14.31 -3.53
N GLU A 131 5.06 14.69 -4.72
CA GLU A 131 3.64 14.60 -5.08
C GLU A 131 3.14 13.15 -4.99
N LEU A 132 3.86 12.21 -5.61
CA LEU A 132 3.56 10.79 -5.54
C LEU A 132 3.58 10.29 -4.09
N TYR A 133 4.61 10.65 -3.33
CA TYR A 133 4.74 10.24 -1.93
C TYR A 133 3.58 10.75 -1.08
N ASN A 134 3.13 12.00 -1.27
CA ASN A 134 1.96 12.54 -0.56
C ASN A 134 0.68 11.73 -0.85
N ARG A 135 0.49 11.28 -2.10
CA ARG A 135 -0.63 10.38 -2.44
C ARG A 135 -0.51 9.01 -1.77
N ILE A 136 0.69 8.43 -1.74
CA ILE A 136 0.97 7.16 -1.05
C ILE A 136 0.67 7.31 0.45
N VAL A 137 1.16 8.36 1.11
CA VAL A 137 0.87 8.63 2.53
C VAL A 137 -0.62 8.73 2.76
N THR A 138 -1.33 9.52 1.95
CA THR A 138 -2.78 9.69 2.04
C THR A 138 -3.52 8.35 1.89
N PHE A 139 -3.09 7.51 0.94
CA PHE A 139 -3.65 6.17 0.76
C PHE A 139 -3.48 5.30 2.02
N PHE A 140 -2.28 5.21 2.57
CA PHE A 140 -2.01 4.39 3.75
C PHE A 140 -2.72 4.92 5.00
N ASP A 141 -2.81 6.23 5.17
CA ASP A 141 -3.51 6.83 6.32
C ASP A 141 -5.01 6.53 6.25
N ARG A 142 -5.62 6.57 5.05
CA ARG A 142 -7.01 6.17 4.83
C ARG A 142 -7.22 4.66 5.00
N ALA A 143 -6.32 3.85 4.45
CA ALA A 143 -6.34 2.39 4.61
C ALA A 143 -6.36 2.02 6.09
N LEU A 144 -5.47 2.64 6.86
CA LEU A 144 -5.38 2.44 8.29
C LEU A 144 -6.63 2.91 9.03
N TYR A 145 -7.12 4.12 8.76
CA TYR A 145 -8.33 4.65 9.39
C TYR A 145 -9.54 3.73 9.20
N TYR A 146 -9.77 3.25 7.98
CA TYR A 146 -10.87 2.34 7.67
C TYR A 146 -10.63 0.92 8.22
N ALA A 147 -9.40 0.43 8.22
CA ALA A 147 -9.07 -0.84 8.89
C ALA A 147 -9.34 -0.78 10.39
N ILE A 148 -9.06 0.34 11.06
CA ILE A 148 -9.40 0.54 12.48
C ILE A 148 -10.92 0.49 12.68
N ILE A 149 -11.69 1.17 11.83
CA ILE A 149 -13.17 1.12 11.90
C ILE A 149 -13.66 -0.32 11.74
N GLY A 150 -13.17 -1.04 10.73
CA GLY A 150 -13.55 -2.42 10.49
C GLY A 150 -13.16 -3.37 11.62
N TYR A 151 -12.00 -3.15 12.23
CA TYR A 151 -11.54 -3.92 13.37
C TYR A 151 -12.49 -3.81 14.57
N TYR A 152 -13.04 -2.62 14.84
CA TYR A 152 -14.00 -2.42 15.94
C TYR A 152 -15.46 -2.67 15.55
N SER A 153 -15.74 -3.08 14.31
CA SER A 153 -17.09 -3.46 13.86
C SER A 153 -17.51 -4.87 14.25
#